data_AF-A0AAJ0MVA5-F1
#
_entry.id   AF-A0AAJ0MVA5-F1
#
_cell.length_a   1.000
_cell.length_b   1.000
_cell.length_c   1.000
_cell.angle_alpha   90.00
_cell.angle_beta   90.00
_cell.angle_gamma   90.00
#
_symmetry.space_group_name_H-M   'P 1'
#
loop_
_entity.id
_entity.type
_entity.pdbx_description
1 polymer ?
#
loop_
_entity_poly.entity_id
_entity_poly.type
_entity_poly.pdbx_seq_one_letter_code
_entity_poly.pdbx_strand_id
1 'polypeptide(L)'
;MDHLGPLRQLPVSSLRLLRLQLSTPSTDPTDAIADDSNPGGARSAQSQSIDSTIRESGQPTPTSMSTITRTIRNLRKVGLKDAWHQMNYIGDTKAGTLVGVDKFGNKFFENQEELPLRTRWVDFAKHDYDPSHIEPLWHAWISYAIDTVPTQDPIATQAPKRPWAPEVHHPNYTTLPGAFKTFNTVKPKIQSWEPVAAPRH
;
A
#
# COMPACT_ATOMS: atom_id res chain seq x y z
N MET A 1 -25.55 22.63 -59.79
CA MET A 1 -24.98 23.97 -60.06
C MET A 1 -24.58 24.54 -58.73
N ASP A 2 -23.27 24.53 -58.52
CA ASP A 2 -22.45 25.38 -57.66
C ASP A 2 -22.96 25.75 -56.28
N HIS A 3 -22.33 25.21 -55.23
CA HIS A 3 -21.97 25.99 -54.04
C HIS A 3 -20.81 25.32 -53.27
N LEU A 4 -19.60 25.77 -53.63
CA LEU A 4 -18.49 26.20 -52.76
C LEU A 4 -18.17 25.40 -51.48
N GLY A 5 -16.97 24.81 -51.47
CA GLY A 5 -16.36 24.18 -50.29
C GLY A 5 -15.90 25.17 -49.21
N PRO A 6 -15.69 24.70 -47.96
CA PRO A 6 -15.26 25.56 -46.86
C PRO A 6 -13.74 25.78 -46.82
N LEU A 7 -13.37 27.06 -46.63
CA LEU A 7 -12.03 27.59 -46.48
C LEU A 7 -11.37 27.13 -45.17
N ARG A 8 -10.14 26.63 -45.28
CA ARG A 8 -9.20 26.45 -44.16
C ARG A 8 -8.85 27.81 -43.56
N GLN A 9 -9.09 28.00 -42.26
CA GLN A 9 -8.48 29.09 -41.49
C GLN A 9 -7.24 28.55 -40.77
N LEU A 10 -6.08 29.13 -41.07
CA LEU A 10 -4.83 28.96 -40.32
C LEU A 10 -4.74 30.03 -39.22
N PRO A 11 -4.12 29.74 -38.07
CA PRO A 11 -4.00 30.68 -36.96
C PRO A 11 -2.95 31.76 -37.25
N VAL A 12 -3.29 33.00 -36.90
CA VAL A 12 -2.37 34.15 -36.94
C VAL A 12 -1.44 34.07 -35.74
N SER A 13 -0.17 33.81 -36.03
CA SER A 13 0.98 33.98 -35.15
C SER A 13 1.04 35.40 -34.59
N SER A 14 1.26 35.53 -33.28
CA SER A 14 1.91 36.73 -32.73
C SER A 14 3.10 36.31 -31.87
N LEU A 15 4.21 36.98 -32.16
CA LEU A 15 5.59 36.62 -31.86
C LEU A 15 6.07 37.20 -30.52
N ARG A 16 6.95 36.43 -29.89
CA ARG A 16 8.16 36.83 -29.13
C ARG A 16 7.99 37.70 -27.86
N LEU A 17 8.54 37.17 -26.76
CA LEU A 17 9.84 37.68 -26.28
C LEU A 17 10.58 36.64 -25.42
N LEU A 18 11.76 36.28 -25.93
CA LEU A 18 12.79 35.46 -25.33
C LEU A 18 13.68 36.39 -24.47
N ARG A 19 14.07 35.99 -23.25
CA ARG A 19 15.26 36.54 -22.60
C ARG A 19 16.08 35.42 -21.97
N LEU A 20 17.13 35.04 -22.69
CA LEU A 20 18.30 34.27 -22.24
C LEU A 20 19.21 35.18 -21.41
N GLN A 21 19.83 34.63 -20.37
CA GLN A 21 21.21 34.96 -19.99
C GLN A 21 21.82 33.81 -19.19
N LEU A 22 22.86 33.19 -19.76
CA LEU A 22 23.82 32.29 -19.09
C LEU A 22 24.93 33.12 -18.43
N SER A 23 25.43 32.66 -17.28
CA SER A 23 26.87 32.68 -16.97
C SER A 23 27.19 31.79 -15.76
N THR A 24 28.05 30.79 -15.94
CA THR A 24 28.90 30.16 -14.91
C THR A 24 30.27 30.85 -14.94
N PRO A 25 31.15 30.75 -13.90
CA PRO A 25 32.03 29.57 -13.81
C PRO A 25 32.45 29.10 -12.38
N SER A 26 32.83 27.81 -12.34
CA SER A 26 33.75 27.03 -11.47
C SER A 26 34.36 27.60 -10.17
N THR A 27 34.47 26.74 -9.13
CA THR A 27 35.73 26.16 -8.58
C THR A 27 35.41 25.12 -7.49
N ASP A 28 36.00 23.93 -7.59
CA ASP A 28 36.24 22.91 -6.53
C ASP A 28 37.79 22.77 -6.44
N PRO A 29 38.43 22.13 -5.43
CA PRO A 29 38.01 21.64 -4.11
C PRO A 29 39.05 22.00 -2.99
N THR A 30 38.93 21.37 -1.80
CA THR A 30 39.92 21.22 -0.69
C THR A 30 39.90 22.23 0.47
N ASP A 31 40.00 21.66 1.68
CA ASP A 31 40.27 22.26 2.99
C ASP A 31 39.12 22.89 3.80
N ALA A 32 38.50 22.07 4.64
CA ALA A 32 38.20 22.44 6.03
C ALA A 32 37.90 21.18 6.87
N ILE A 33 38.96 20.59 7.42
CA ILE A 33 38.88 19.72 8.59
C ILE A 33 38.65 20.65 9.79
N ALA A 34 37.50 20.55 10.46
CA ALA A 34 37.24 21.10 11.79
C ALA A 34 36.67 19.93 12.62
N ASP A 35 37.50 19.25 13.41
CA ASP A 35 37.73 19.52 14.84
C ASP A 35 36.42 19.60 15.64
N ASP A 36 35.91 18.41 16.00
CA ASP A 36 34.83 18.24 16.96
C ASP A 36 35.47 17.98 18.33
N SER A 37 35.68 19.06 19.08
CA SER A 37 36.05 18.99 20.48
C SER A 37 35.48 20.18 21.28
N ASN A 38 34.23 20.04 21.76
CA ASN A 38 33.87 20.59 23.07
C ASN A 38 32.66 19.85 23.70
N PRO A 39 32.81 19.28 24.91
CA PRO A 39 31.75 18.65 25.66
C PRO A 39 30.95 19.68 26.47
N GLY A 40 29.66 19.43 26.71
CA GLY A 40 28.90 20.19 27.71
C GLY A 40 27.49 20.53 27.28
N GLY A 41 26.60 19.55 27.40
CA GLY A 41 25.16 19.74 27.22
C GLY A 41 24.39 18.72 28.04
N ALA A 42 24.54 18.79 29.36
CA ALA A 42 23.81 17.98 30.32
C ALA A 42 22.29 18.21 30.16
N ARG A 43 21.61 17.30 29.47
CA ARG A 43 20.16 17.13 29.58
C ARG A 43 19.92 16.09 30.66
N SER A 44 19.35 16.55 31.76
CA SER A 44 18.88 15.76 32.89
C SER A 44 17.97 14.62 32.42
N ALA A 45 18.48 13.39 32.52
CA ALA A 45 17.65 12.19 32.48
C ALA A 45 16.86 12.14 33.79
N GLN A 46 15.62 12.63 33.78
CA GLN A 46 14.66 12.33 34.82
C GLN A 46 14.21 10.88 34.65
N SER A 47 14.77 10.00 35.47
CA SER A 47 14.24 8.67 35.72
C SER A 47 12.86 8.80 36.36
N GLN A 48 11.79 8.60 35.58
CA GLN A 48 10.46 8.44 36.15
C GLN A 48 10.36 7.02 36.71
N SER A 49 10.47 6.95 38.04
CA SER A 49 10.11 5.79 38.85
C SER A 49 8.65 5.42 38.57
N ILE A 50 8.41 4.19 38.17
CA ILE A 50 7.07 3.64 37.98
C ILE A 50 6.51 3.38 39.38
N ASP A 51 5.77 4.36 39.90
CA ASP A 51 5.07 4.25 41.17
C ASP A 51 3.76 3.48 40.93
N SER A 52 3.72 2.21 41.32
CA SER A 52 2.54 1.35 41.19
C SER A 52 1.51 1.70 42.26
N THR A 53 0.88 2.87 42.12
CA THR A 53 -0.33 3.22 42.88
C THR A 53 -1.55 2.73 42.12
N ILE A 54 -2.14 1.67 42.67
CA ILE A 54 -3.46 1.13 42.34
C ILE A 54 -4.48 2.27 42.31
N ARG A 55 -5.07 2.54 41.14
CA ARG A 55 -6.34 3.24 41.01
C ARG A 55 -7.38 2.26 40.48
N GLU A 56 -8.08 1.67 41.42
CA GLU A 56 -9.31 0.92 41.23
C GLU A 56 -10.38 1.88 40.67
N SER A 57 -10.60 1.82 39.36
CA SER A 57 -11.81 2.34 38.73
C SER A 57 -12.43 1.18 37.96
N GLY A 58 -13.71 0.92 38.20
CA GLY A 58 -14.46 -0.23 37.68
C GLY A 58 -14.64 -0.21 36.16
N GLN A 59 -13.54 -0.35 35.43
CA GLN A 59 -13.59 -0.72 34.03
C GLN A 59 -13.89 -2.22 33.94
N PRO A 60 -14.86 -2.64 33.09
CA PRO A 60 -15.05 -4.06 32.83
C PRO A 60 -13.71 -4.61 32.37
N THR A 61 -13.21 -5.63 33.06
CA THR A 61 -11.94 -6.27 32.70
C THR A 61 -12.01 -6.65 31.23
N PRO A 62 -10.98 -6.32 30.41
CA PRO A 62 -10.98 -6.76 29.03
C PRO A 62 -11.06 -8.30 29.09
N THR A 63 -12.16 -8.86 28.57
CA THR A 63 -12.40 -10.31 28.56
C THR A 63 -11.50 -10.92 27.48
N SER A 64 -10.22 -10.83 27.74
CA SER A 64 -9.10 -10.96 26.80
C SER A 64 -8.43 -12.33 26.91
N MET A 65 -9.15 -13.31 27.45
CA MET A 65 -8.63 -14.65 27.68
C MET A 65 -9.23 -15.62 26.65
N SER A 66 -8.39 -16.53 26.15
CA SER A 66 -8.75 -17.67 25.32
C SER A 66 -9.64 -18.64 26.11
N THR A 67 -10.88 -18.26 26.35
CA THR A 67 -11.81 -19.03 27.17
C THR A 67 -12.85 -19.69 26.28
N ILE A 68 -13.21 -20.93 26.60
CA ILE A 68 -14.30 -21.67 25.94
C ILE A 68 -15.59 -20.82 25.90
N THR A 69 -15.83 -20.02 26.93
CA THR A 69 -16.96 -19.07 27.00
C THR A 69 -16.94 -18.03 25.88
N ARG A 70 -15.76 -17.54 25.46
CA ARG A 70 -15.62 -16.63 24.30
C ARG A 70 -16.04 -17.34 23.02
N THR A 71 -15.56 -18.56 22.80
CA THR A 71 -15.90 -19.36 21.61
C THR A 71 -17.41 -19.65 21.55
N ILE A 72 -18.03 -20.05 22.67
CA ILE A 72 -19.49 -20.30 22.73
C ILE A 72 -20.28 -19.01 22.50
N ARG A 73 -19.83 -17.88 23.08
CA ARG A 73 -20.45 -16.56 22.86
C ARG A 73 -20.39 -16.17 21.38
N ASN A 74 -19.22 -16.32 20.76
CA ASN A 74 -19.03 -15.98 19.35
C ASN A 74 -19.82 -16.92 18.44
N LEU A 75 -19.88 -18.21 18.75
CA LEU A 75 -20.69 -19.20 18.03
C LEU A 75 -22.18 -18.81 18.02
N ARG A 76 -22.71 -18.30 19.13
CA ARG A 76 -24.10 -17.80 19.21
C ARG A 76 -24.32 -16.50 18.42
N LYS A 77 -23.32 -15.61 18.37
CA LYS A 77 -23.42 -14.33 17.64
C LYS A 77 -23.37 -14.53 16.12
N VAL A 78 -22.45 -15.35 15.62
CA VAL A 78 -22.21 -15.54 14.17
C VAL A 78 -23.11 -16.64 13.59
N GLY A 79 -23.41 -17.69 14.36
CA GLY A 79 -24.16 -18.86 13.91
C GLY A 79 -23.27 -20.03 13.49
N LEU A 80 -23.87 -21.23 13.39
CA LEU A 80 -23.12 -22.48 13.22
C LEU A 80 -22.41 -22.58 11.86
N LYS A 81 -23.06 -22.13 10.78
CA LYS A 81 -22.50 -22.19 9.42
C LYS A 81 -21.23 -21.36 9.31
N ASP A 82 -21.31 -20.11 9.72
CA ASP A 82 -20.19 -19.17 9.63
C ASP A 82 -19.10 -19.51 10.64
N ALA A 83 -19.45 -20.02 11.82
CA ALA A 83 -18.44 -20.54 12.75
C ALA A 83 -17.70 -21.76 12.20
N TRP A 84 -18.39 -22.66 11.47
CA TRP A 84 -17.74 -23.79 10.82
C TRP A 84 -16.85 -23.35 9.65
N HIS A 85 -17.30 -22.38 8.86
CA HIS A 85 -16.47 -21.73 7.83
C HIS A 85 -15.21 -21.13 8.45
N GLN A 86 -15.36 -20.26 9.45
CA GLN A 86 -14.23 -19.63 10.14
C GLN A 86 -13.28 -20.66 10.78
N MET A 87 -13.80 -21.78 11.29
CA MET A 87 -12.95 -22.84 11.84
C MET A 87 -12.05 -23.48 10.77
N ASN A 88 -12.55 -23.65 9.54
CA ASN A 88 -11.77 -24.26 8.46
C ASN A 88 -10.76 -23.28 7.82
N TYR A 89 -11.06 -21.97 7.82
CA TYR A 89 -10.21 -20.96 7.17
C TYR A 89 -9.31 -20.21 8.14
N ILE A 90 -9.87 -19.68 9.22
CA ILE A 90 -9.17 -18.84 10.20
C ILE A 90 -8.63 -19.70 11.37
N GLY A 91 -9.30 -20.82 11.68
CA GLY A 91 -9.00 -21.65 12.85
C GLY A 91 -9.49 -21.06 14.18
N ASP A 92 -10.28 -19.98 14.13
CA ASP A 92 -10.87 -19.34 15.31
C ASP A 92 -12.30 -18.87 15.02
N THR A 93 -13.18 -18.95 16.01
CA THR A 93 -14.53 -18.37 15.94
C THR A 93 -14.51 -16.94 16.44
N LYS A 94 -14.53 -15.98 15.51
CA LYS A 94 -14.50 -14.54 15.76
C LYS A 94 -15.84 -13.92 15.37
N ALA A 95 -16.35 -13.05 16.24
CA ALA A 95 -17.54 -12.26 15.97
C ALA A 95 -17.14 -10.79 15.88
N GLY A 96 -17.57 -10.10 14.82
CA GLY A 96 -17.26 -8.69 14.60
C GLY A 96 -18.19 -8.05 13.58
N THR A 97 -18.09 -6.74 13.46
CA THR A 97 -18.89 -5.95 12.51
C THR A 97 -18.23 -6.00 11.14
N LEU A 98 -19.02 -6.21 10.08
CA LEU A 98 -18.54 -6.09 8.71
C LEU A 98 -18.24 -4.63 8.41
N VAL A 99 -16.97 -4.33 8.17
CA VAL A 99 -16.46 -2.99 7.86
C VAL A 99 -16.63 -2.67 6.38
N GLY A 100 -16.35 -3.65 5.52
CA GLY A 100 -16.55 -3.52 4.09
C GLY A 100 -16.04 -4.73 3.32
N VAL A 101 -16.14 -4.63 2.00
CA VAL A 101 -15.75 -5.67 1.05
C VAL A 101 -14.89 -5.03 -0.03
N ASP A 102 -13.75 -5.65 -0.35
CA ASP A 102 -12.90 -5.19 -1.45
C ASP A 102 -13.45 -5.60 -2.83
N LYS A 103 -12.80 -5.20 -3.92
CA LYS A 103 -13.27 -5.55 -5.27
C LYS A 103 -13.09 -7.04 -5.60
N PHE A 104 -12.24 -7.76 -4.86
CA PHE A 104 -12.06 -9.21 -5.01
C PHE A 104 -13.09 -10.02 -4.21
N GLY A 105 -13.93 -9.35 -3.41
CA GLY A 105 -14.96 -9.97 -2.58
C GLY A 105 -14.47 -10.38 -1.19
N ASN A 106 -13.24 -10.04 -0.80
CA ASN A 106 -12.72 -10.28 0.54
C ASN A 106 -13.45 -9.36 1.53
N LYS A 107 -13.90 -9.93 2.64
CA LYS A 107 -14.72 -9.23 3.64
C LYS A 107 -13.87 -8.88 4.84
N PHE A 108 -13.92 -7.63 5.27
CA PHE A 108 -13.12 -7.10 6.37
C PHE A 108 -14.00 -6.87 7.59
N PHE A 109 -13.52 -7.33 8.75
CA PHE A 109 -14.26 -7.27 10.01
C PHE A 109 -13.44 -6.60 11.10
N GLU A 110 -14.13 -5.94 12.03
CA GLU A 110 -13.51 -5.33 13.21
C GLU A 110 -14.29 -5.64 14.49
N ASN A 111 -13.57 -5.86 15.58
CA ASN A 111 -14.08 -5.98 16.94
C ASN A 111 -13.04 -5.50 17.96
N GLN A 112 -13.35 -4.42 18.68
CA GLN A 112 -12.49 -3.82 19.71
C GLN A 112 -12.51 -4.57 21.05
N GLU A 113 -13.42 -5.53 21.25
CA GLU A 113 -13.46 -6.38 22.45
C GLU A 113 -12.34 -7.43 22.45
N GLU A 114 -11.71 -7.70 21.30
CA GLU A 114 -10.63 -8.66 21.17
C GLU A 114 -9.27 -8.05 21.60
N LEU A 115 -8.29 -8.93 21.81
CA LEU A 115 -6.90 -8.55 22.08
C LEU A 115 -6.36 -7.55 21.04
N PRO A 116 -5.48 -6.61 21.44
CA PRO A 116 -4.75 -5.77 20.49
C PRO A 116 -4.10 -6.61 19.38
N LEU A 117 -4.08 -6.09 18.16
CA LEU A 117 -3.64 -6.76 16.92
C LEU A 117 -4.54 -7.91 16.44
N ARG A 118 -5.54 -8.35 17.22
CA ARG A 118 -6.56 -9.34 16.81
C ARG A 118 -7.95 -8.73 16.61
N THR A 119 -8.04 -7.40 16.65
CA THR A 119 -9.31 -6.67 16.51
C THR A 119 -9.79 -6.61 15.06
N ARG A 120 -8.89 -6.59 14.08
CA ARG A 120 -9.20 -6.59 12.64
C ARG A 120 -8.85 -7.95 12.01
N TRP A 121 -9.69 -8.44 11.10
CA TRP A 121 -9.40 -9.64 10.30
C TRP A 121 -10.12 -9.62 8.95
N VAL A 122 -9.71 -10.52 8.07
CA VAL A 122 -10.27 -10.70 6.73
C VAL A 122 -10.83 -12.12 6.58
N ASP A 123 -11.96 -12.23 5.90
CA ASP A 123 -12.50 -13.48 5.36
C ASP A 123 -12.33 -13.44 3.84
N PHE A 124 -11.44 -14.29 3.32
CA PHE A 124 -11.10 -14.32 1.91
C PHE A 124 -12.23 -14.95 1.09
N ALA A 125 -12.50 -14.38 -0.10
CA ALA A 125 -13.51 -14.95 -1.00
C ALA A 125 -13.05 -16.26 -1.66
N LYS A 126 -11.74 -16.43 -1.85
CA LYS A 126 -11.13 -17.62 -2.46
C LYS A 126 -10.72 -18.62 -1.39
N HIS A 127 -10.84 -19.91 -1.72
CA HIS A 127 -10.40 -20.99 -0.84
C HIS A 127 -8.87 -21.06 -0.73
N ASP A 128 -8.16 -20.94 -1.85
CA ASP A 128 -6.71 -20.81 -1.90
C ASP A 128 -6.33 -19.36 -1.63
N TYR A 129 -6.40 -18.99 -0.35
CA TYR A 129 -6.17 -17.63 0.10
C TYR A 129 -4.67 -17.35 0.24
N ASP A 130 -4.30 -16.12 -0.09
CA ASP A 130 -2.93 -15.62 0.04
C ASP A 130 -3.02 -14.16 0.50
N PRO A 131 -2.17 -13.70 1.44
CA PRO A 131 -2.21 -12.31 1.89
C PRO A 131 -2.03 -11.29 0.76
N SER A 132 -1.38 -11.65 -0.36
CA SER A 132 -1.26 -10.76 -1.51
C SER A 132 -2.57 -10.55 -2.28
N HIS A 133 -3.66 -11.23 -1.95
CA HIS A 133 -4.97 -10.96 -2.53
C HIS A 133 -5.65 -9.70 -1.95
N ILE A 134 -5.15 -9.15 -0.84
CA ILE A 134 -5.71 -7.96 -0.21
C ILE A 134 -5.32 -6.71 -1.01
N GLU A 135 -6.28 -5.85 -1.32
CA GLU A 135 -5.99 -4.57 -1.97
C GLU A 135 -5.10 -3.64 -1.12
N PRO A 136 -4.29 -2.75 -1.73
CA PRO A 136 -3.30 -1.95 -0.99
C PRO A 136 -3.86 -1.08 0.15
N LEU A 137 -5.02 -0.44 -0.03
CA LEU A 137 -5.63 0.39 1.01
C LEU A 137 -6.24 -0.47 2.14
N TRP A 138 -6.88 -1.59 1.79
CA TRP A 138 -7.35 -2.57 2.75
C TRP A 138 -6.18 -3.20 3.53
N HIS A 139 -5.03 -3.39 2.89
CA HIS A 139 -3.80 -3.85 3.51
C HIS A 139 -3.28 -2.82 4.53
N ALA A 140 -3.27 -1.53 4.20
CA ALA A 140 -2.89 -0.48 5.15
C ALA A 140 -3.82 -0.47 6.39
N TRP A 141 -5.13 -0.63 6.19
CA TRP A 141 -6.11 -0.67 7.27
C TRP A 141 -5.98 -1.90 8.17
N ILE A 142 -5.86 -3.09 7.58
CA ILE A 142 -5.75 -4.34 8.37
C ILE A 142 -4.42 -4.43 9.13
N SER A 143 -3.35 -3.80 8.62
CA SER A 143 -2.05 -3.68 9.29
C SER A 143 -1.98 -2.55 10.31
N TYR A 144 -3.09 -1.88 10.64
CA TYR A 144 -3.13 -0.74 11.59
C TYR A 144 -2.26 0.46 11.18
N ALA A 145 -1.93 0.59 9.89
CA ALA A 145 -1.22 1.77 9.40
C ALA A 145 -2.16 2.98 9.25
N ILE A 146 -3.43 2.72 8.96
CA ILE A 146 -4.51 3.71 8.91
C ILE A 146 -5.70 3.24 9.73
N ASP A 147 -6.40 4.19 10.36
CA ASP A 147 -7.64 3.92 11.11
C ASP A 147 -8.89 4.11 10.26
N THR A 148 -8.82 4.96 9.24
CA THR A 148 -9.91 5.18 8.31
C THR A 148 -10.09 3.99 7.40
N VAL A 149 -11.33 3.54 7.26
CA VAL A 149 -11.67 2.46 6.34
C VAL A 149 -11.51 2.95 4.89
N PRO A 150 -11.06 2.11 3.94
CA PRO A 150 -10.83 2.54 2.56
C PRO A 150 -12.06 3.17 1.90
N THR A 151 -13.28 2.77 2.28
CA THR A 151 -14.53 3.36 1.77
C THR A 151 -14.74 4.83 2.19
N GLN A 152 -14.11 5.27 3.28
CA GLN A 152 -14.25 6.63 3.82
C GLN A 152 -12.98 7.48 3.61
N ASP A 153 -11.86 6.85 3.24
CA ASP A 153 -10.59 7.53 3.05
C ASP A 153 -10.68 8.52 1.87
N PRO A 154 -10.36 9.82 2.07
CA PRO A 154 -10.25 10.79 0.99
C PRO A 154 -9.28 10.34 -0.11
N ILE A 155 -8.21 9.61 0.22
CA ILE A 155 -7.28 9.10 -0.80
C ILE A 155 -7.95 8.07 -1.70
N ALA A 156 -8.83 7.23 -1.16
CA ALA A 156 -9.57 6.26 -1.97
C ALA A 156 -10.71 6.93 -2.76
N THR A 157 -11.38 7.91 -2.17
CA THR A 157 -12.64 8.47 -2.70
C THR A 157 -12.42 9.68 -3.60
N GLN A 158 -11.43 10.53 -3.26
CA GLN A 158 -11.22 11.85 -3.87
C GLN A 158 -9.94 11.93 -4.68
N ALA A 159 -8.97 11.02 -4.50
CA ALA A 159 -7.76 11.07 -5.31
C ALA A 159 -8.13 10.82 -6.78
N PRO A 160 -7.73 11.71 -7.70
CA PRO A 160 -7.94 11.47 -9.12
C PRO A 160 -7.28 10.14 -9.47
N LYS A 161 -7.99 9.29 -10.24
CA LYS A 161 -7.41 8.05 -10.79
C LYS A 161 -6.08 8.42 -11.42
N ARG A 162 -4.98 7.96 -10.80
CA ARG A 162 -3.65 8.33 -11.26
C ARG A 162 -3.47 7.65 -12.62
N PRO A 163 -3.11 8.39 -13.69
CA PRO A 163 -3.10 7.84 -15.05
C PRO A 163 -2.11 6.69 -15.22
N TRP A 164 -1.11 6.61 -14.35
CA TRP A 164 -0.09 5.56 -14.32
C TRP A 164 -0.42 4.38 -13.40
N ALA A 165 -1.40 4.53 -12.49
CA ALA A 165 -1.70 3.48 -11.52
C ALA A 165 -2.65 2.45 -12.14
N PRO A 166 -2.42 1.15 -11.93
CA PRO A 166 -3.35 0.12 -12.38
C PRO A 166 -4.69 0.28 -11.64
N GLU A 167 -5.80 0.07 -12.35
CA GLU A 167 -7.14 0.16 -11.77
C GLU A 167 -7.48 -1.03 -10.85
N VAL A 168 -6.88 -2.17 -11.15
CA VAL A 168 -7.05 -3.44 -10.44
C VAL A 168 -5.72 -3.84 -9.81
N HIS A 169 -5.77 -4.32 -8.58
CA HIS A 169 -4.61 -4.87 -7.90
C HIS A 169 -4.18 -6.20 -8.52
N HIS A 170 -2.88 -6.40 -8.69
CA HIS A 170 -2.33 -7.67 -9.16
C HIS A 170 -1.71 -8.39 -7.97
N PRO A 171 -2.22 -9.58 -7.60
CA PRO A 171 -1.63 -10.37 -6.52
C PRO A 171 -0.27 -10.95 -6.92
N ASN A 172 0.37 -11.63 -5.97
CA ASN A 172 1.63 -12.29 -6.21
C ASN A 172 1.45 -13.51 -7.14
N TYR A 173 2.15 -13.53 -8.26
CA TYR A 173 2.16 -14.64 -9.23
C TYR A 173 3.41 -15.52 -9.13
N THR A 174 4.12 -15.50 -8.00
CA THR A 174 5.28 -16.39 -7.77
C THR A 174 4.90 -17.84 -8.06
N THR A 175 5.81 -18.59 -8.70
CA THR A 175 5.62 -19.97 -9.22
C THR A 175 4.56 -20.19 -10.30
N LEU A 176 3.74 -19.19 -10.64
CA LEU A 176 2.76 -19.25 -11.73
C LEU A 176 3.35 -18.77 -13.06
N PRO A 177 2.72 -19.06 -14.22
CA PRO A 177 3.17 -18.56 -15.51
C PRO A 177 3.25 -17.02 -15.62
N GLY A 178 2.46 -16.31 -14.79
CA GLY A 178 2.49 -14.84 -14.66
C GLY A 178 3.60 -14.29 -13.76
N ALA A 179 4.52 -15.13 -13.27
CA ALA A 179 5.64 -14.70 -12.45
C ALA A 179 6.51 -13.67 -13.18
N PHE A 180 7.01 -12.68 -12.43
CA PHE A 180 7.97 -11.72 -12.96
C PHE A 180 9.27 -12.43 -13.37
N LYS A 181 9.67 -12.23 -14.63
CA LYS A 181 10.94 -12.73 -15.18
C LYS A 181 11.84 -11.55 -15.48
N THR A 182 12.99 -11.51 -14.82
CA THR A 182 14.00 -10.48 -15.09
C THR A 182 14.60 -10.70 -16.49
N PHE A 183 14.90 -9.61 -17.17
CA PHE A 183 15.59 -9.62 -18.44
C PHE A 183 16.52 -8.41 -18.53
N ASN A 184 17.47 -8.45 -19.45
CA ASN A 184 18.33 -7.30 -19.71
C ASN A 184 17.53 -6.24 -20.49
N THR A 185 17.30 -5.08 -19.88
CA THR A 185 16.58 -3.96 -20.50
C THR A 185 17.45 -3.18 -21.50
N VAL A 186 18.75 -3.49 -21.59
CA VAL A 186 19.71 -2.80 -22.46
C VAL A 186 19.89 -3.57 -23.77
N LYS A 187 19.90 -2.84 -24.89
CA LYS A 187 20.26 -3.37 -26.21
C LYS A 187 21.76 -3.75 -26.25
N PRO A 188 22.19 -4.72 -27.09
CA PRO A 188 23.61 -5.02 -27.26
C PRO A 188 24.41 -3.76 -27.61
N LYS A 189 25.49 -3.50 -26.87
CA LYS A 189 26.33 -2.29 -27.06
C LYS A 189 27.19 -2.38 -28.33
N ILE A 190 27.59 -3.59 -28.70
CA ILE A 190 28.39 -3.88 -29.87
C ILE A 190 27.50 -4.65 -30.84
N GLN A 191 27.38 -4.17 -32.07
CA GLN A 191 26.64 -4.85 -33.13
C GLN A 191 27.56 -5.83 -33.84
N SER A 192 27.07 -7.05 -34.06
CA SER A 192 27.77 -8.04 -34.87
C SER A 192 27.63 -7.71 -36.36
N TRP A 193 28.64 -8.04 -37.15
CA TRP A 193 28.52 -7.99 -38.61
C TRP A 193 27.50 -9.04 -39.08
N GLU A 194 26.53 -8.62 -39.91
CA GLU A 194 25.59 -9.53 -40.58
C GLU A 194 26.15 -9.91 -41.97
N PRO A 195 26.52 -11.18 -42.22
CA PRO A 195 27.13 -11.58 -43.47
C PRO A 195 26.14 -11.56 -44.62
N VAL A 196 26.51 -10.89 -45.72
CA VAL A 196 25.79 -10.96 -47.00
C VAL A 196 26.59 -11.83 -47.96
N ALA A 197 26.02 -12.96 -48.40
CA ALA A 197 26.66 -13.85 -49.36
C ALA A 197 26.56 -13.27 -50.78
N ALA A 198 27.70 -12.98 -51.42
CA ALA A 198 27.76 -12.57 -52.82
C ALA A 198 27.98 -13.80 -53.74
N PRO A 199 27.25 -13.92 -54.87
CA PRO A 199 27.54 -14.95 -55.87
C PRO A 199 28.89 -14.71 -56.53
N ARG A 200 29.60 -15.80 -56.88
CA ARG A 200 30.83 -15.75 -57.69
C ARG A 200 30.41 -15.83 -59.17
N HIS A 201 30.83 -14.85 -59.98
CA HIS A 201 30.59 -14.81 -61.43
C HIS A 201 31.85 -15.24 -62.21
#